data_AF-A0A1S2L941-F1
#
_entry.id   AF-A0A1S2L941-F1
#
_cell.length_a   1.000
_cell.length_b   1.000
_cell.length_c   1.000
_cell.angle_alpha   90.00
_cell.angle_beta   90.00
_cell.angle_gamma   90.00
#
_symmetry.space_group_name_H-M   'P 1'
#
loop_
_entity.id
_entity.type
_entity.pdbx_description
1 polymer ?
#
loop_
_entity_poly.entity_id
_entity_poly.type
_entity_poly.pdbx_seq_one_letter_code
_entity_poly.pdbx_strand_id
1 'polypeptide(L)'
;MLPQIITYLLTFINYQEQVIRTLLTLLIGKSMFDKPTEAPVNKPYRKLQVDDLPIIEVPKKLDFQVLLTEHLKSKGKPLKPVQRRSNSTPVPSSMKCPTCGAPSDYLYANNGAKGQFQCKVCSCLFSERNRYLKEAILKCPHCSKTLEKVKERKDFHVYKCKNDACSYYQHKRNAMTQKEKNRFKEDPQAFKLRYIYRQFHIDFQPLAKHSPKRPRVDLSRIYVSPHTLGLILTYHVNYGLSARKTAALMKDVHGVSISRQSILNYENSVALWLKPYIDHYPYELSDQFCGDETYIRVNGRWHYLFFFFDAVKKVILSYPVSPNRDTATAIKAIDEVLLKLRKIPENLTFVVDGNPIYLLAQHFFAQHQIPFEVIQVIGLTNEDEVSKEYRPLKQIIERLNRTFKGNYRSTHGFGSEHGSVSFVTLFVAYFNFLRPHSALEGKVPVTLPELEKLPNMPARWTTLIGLAQDWISKQTA
;
A
#
# COMPACT_ATOMS: atom_id res chain seq x y z
N MET A 1 19.52 53.04 48.75
CA MET A 1 19.80 52.63 47.36
C MET A 1 19.31 51.21 47.03
N LEU A 2 19.62 50.18 47.83
CA LEU A 2 19.16 48.80 47.59
C LEU A 2 17.63 48.63 47.38
N PRO A 3 16.76 49.27 48.18
CA PRO A 3 15.30 49.10 48.04
C PRO A 3 14.76 49.64 46.72
N GLN A 4 15.32 50.74 46.23
CA GLN A 4 14.89 51.37 44.96
C GLN A 4 15.32 50.54 43.75
N ILE A 5 16.48 49.89 43.80
CA ILE A 5 16.95 48.99 42.75
C ILE A 5 16.07 47.74 42.70
N ILE A 6 15.72 47.15 43.84
CA ILE A 6 14.83 45.98 43.89
C ILE A 6 13.43 46.34 43.34
N THR A 7 12.88 47.49 43.74
CA THR A 7 11.59 47.96 43.20
C THR A 7 11.65 48.19 41.69
N TYR A 8 12.73 48.78 41.17
CA TYR A 8 12.93 48.98 39.74
C TYR A 8 13.05 47.66 38.97
N LEU A 9 13.77 46.68 39.52
CA LEU A 9 13.90 45.36 38.90
C LEU A 9 12.56 44.61 38.90
N LEU A 10 11.76 44.72 39.97
CA LEU A 10 10.43 44.13 40.02
C LEU A 10 9.46 44.77 39.03
N THR A 11 9.48 46.10 38.88
CA THR A 11 8.65 46.76 37.86
C THR A 11 9.09 46.40 36.45
N PHE A 12 10.40 46.26 36.21
CA PHE A 12 10.92 45.83 34.92
C PHE A 12 10.56 44.37 34.59
N ILE A 13 10.64 43.45 35.56
CA ILE A 13 10.22 42.05 35.39
C ILE A 13 8.71 41.97 35.07
N ASN A 14 7.87 42.73 35.79
CA ASN A 14 6.44 42.77 35.52
C ASN A 14 6.12 43.34 34.12
N TYR A 15 6.87 44.34 33.67
CA TYR A 15 6.75 44.88 32.32
C TYR A 15 7.17 43.84 31.26
N GLN A 16 8.30 43.16 31.47
CA GLN A 16 8.74 42.07 30.59
C GLN A 16 7.72 40.93 30.52
N GLU A 17 7.11 40.56 31.65
CA GLU A 17 6.05 39.55 31.69
C GLU A 17 4.83 39.98 30.85
N GLN A 18 4.39 41.23 30.95
CA GLN A 18 3.31 41.75 30.11
C GLN A 18 3.67 41.75 28.62
N VAL A 19 4.89 42.13 28.26
CA VAL A 19 5.35 42.10 26.87
C VAL A 19 5.39 40.65 26.35
N ILE A 20 5.91 39.71 27.13
CA ILE A 20 5.94 38.28 26.77
C ILE A 20 4.52 37.72 26.61
N ARG A 21 3.59 38.07 27.51
CA ARG A 21 2.17 37.65 27.40
C ARG A 21 1.53 38.22 26.13
N THR A 22 1.75 39.49 25.83
CA THR A 22 1.23 40.13 24.60
C THR A 22 1.83 39.50 23.35
N LEU A 23 3.15 39.26 23.33
CA LEU A 23 3.83 38.60 22.23
C LEU A 23 3.36 37.16 22.05
N LEU A 24 3.18 36.37 23.12
CA LEU A 24 2.60 35.03 23.05
C LEU A 24 1.18 35.07 22.48
N THR A 25 0.37 36.05 22.89
CA THR A 25 -1.00 36.20 22.39
C THR A 25 -1.01 36.55 20.89
N LEU A 26 -0.06 37.38 20.43
CA LEU A 26 0.11 37.77 19.03
C LEU A 26 0.72 36.66 18.15
N LEU A 27 1.70 35.91 18.66
CA LEU A 27 2.36 34.80 17.95
C LEU A 27 1.44 33.59 17.80
N ILE A 28 0.58 33.35 18.80
CA ILE A 28 -0.25 32.13 18.88
C ILE A 28 -1.63 32.35 18.24
N GLY A 29 -2.19 33.56 18.30
CA GLY A 29 -3.48 33.90 17.71
C GLY A 29 -4.67 33.08 18.23
N LYS A 30 -5.89 33.46 17.87
CA LYS A 30 -7.13 32.71 18.19
C LYS A 30 -7.15 31.27 17.66
N SER A 31 -6.23 30.90 16.75
CA SER A 31 -6.20 29.63 16.03
C SER A 31 -5.90 28.39 16.88
N MET A 32 -5.33 28.54 18.09
CA MET A 32 -5.00 27.39 18.95
C MET A 32 -6.18 26.95 19.85
N PHE A 33 -7.16 27.84 20.07
CA PHE A 33 -8.40 27.52 20.82
C PHE A 33 -9.53 27.03 19.91
N ASP A 34 -9.38 27.23 18.59
CA ASP A 34 -10.18 26.51 17.62
C ASP A 34 -9.80 25.03 17.71
N LYS A 35 -10.73 24.21 18.21
CA LYS A 35 -10.61 22.75 18.07
C LYS A 35 -10.30 22.48 16.59
N PRO A 36 -9.31 21.64 16.25
CA PRO A 36 -9.12 21.23 14.86
C PRO A 36 -10.46 20.72 14.34
N THR A 37 -11.06 21.45 13.40
CA THR A 37 -12.33 21.16 12.73
C THR A 37 -12.19 20.02 11.73
N GLU A 38 -11.03 19.34 11.71
CA GLU A 38 -10.84 18.06 11.06
C GLU A 38 -11.54 16.93 11.85
N ALA A 39 -12.83 17.10 12.13
CA ALA A 39 -13.69 15.94 12.25
C ALA A 39 -13.64 15.24 10.87
N PRO A 40 -13.30 13.95 10.80
CA PRO A 40 -13.27 13.25 9.52
C PRO A 40 -14.63 13.41 8.84
N VAL A 41 -14.63 13.92 7.62
CA VAL A 41 -15.85 14.11 6.83
C VAL A 41 -16.50 12.74 6.63
N ASN A 42 -17.61 12.49 7.31
CA ASN A 42 -18.38 11.25 7.16
C ASN A 42 -19.24 11.33 5.88
N LYS A 43 -18.58 11.19 4.72
CA LYS A 43 -19.23 10.99 3.43
C LYS A 43 -19.17 9.49 3.11
N PRO A 44 -20.30 8.84 2.78
CA PRO A 44 -20.28 7.44 2.39
C PRO A 44 -19.41 7.25 1.15
N TYR A 45 -18.65 6.16 1.12
CA TYR A 45 -17.86 5.82 -0.05
C TYR A 45 -18.77 5.62 -1.25
N ARG A 46 -18.33 6.14 -2.38
CA ARG A 46 -18.98 5.88 -3.66
C ARG A 46 -18.72 4.43 -4.05
N LYS A 47 -19.79 3.63 -4.18
CA LYS A 47 -19.71 2.22 -4.61
C LYS A 47 -18.88 2.12 -5.88
N LEU A 48 -17.73 1.46 -5.80
CA LEU A 48 -16.82 1.24 -6.91
C LEU A 48 -17.07 -0.16 -7.47
N GLN A 49 -17.28 -0.26 -8.77
CA GLN A 49 -17.31 -1.56 -9.46
C GLN A 49 -16.09 -1.66 -10.38
N VAL A 50 -15.29 -2.70 -10.20
CA VAL A 50 -14.19 -3.07 -11.11
C VAL A 50 -14.77 -3.89 -12.26
N ASP A 51 -14.27 -3.69 -13.49
CA ASP A 51 -14.62 -4.53 -14.64
C ASP A 51 -13.47 -5.51 -14.92
N ASP A 52 -13.76 -6.55 -15.70
CA ASP A 52 -12.76 -7.51 -16.17
C ASP A 52 -11.63 -6.84 -16.97
N LEU A 53 -10.50 -7.53 -17.08
CA LEU A 53 -9.34 -7.04 -17.82
C LEU A 53 -9.66 -6.79 -19.30
N PRO A 54 -9.05 -5.75 -19.91
CA PRO A 54 -9.26 -5.42 -21.30
C PRO A 54 -8.53 -6.41 -22.19
N ILE A 55 -8.91 -6.44 -23.47
CA ILE A 55 -8.09 -7.12 -24.48
C ILE A 55 -6.87 -6.24 -24.72
N ILE A 56 -5.70 -6.73 -24.33
CA ILE A 56 -4.42 -6.05 -24.54
C ILE A 56 -3.84 -6.52 -25.87
N GLU A 57 -3.93 -5.66 -26.89
CA GLU A 57 -3.27 -5.91 -28.17
C GLU A 57 -1.90 -5.24 -28.18
N VAL A 58 -0.85 -6.05 -28.03
CA VAL A 58 0.53 -5.58 -28.25
C VAL A 58 0.76 -5.57 -29.76
N PRO A 59 1.04 -4.40 -30.38
CA PRO A 59 1.37 -4.37 -31.80
C PRO A 59 2.60 -5.23 -32.06
N LYS A 60 2.50 -6.18 -32.99
CA LYS A 60 3.64 -7.01 -33.38
C LYS A 60 4.77 -6.12 -33.91
N LYS A 61 5.91 -6.11 -33.21
CA LYS A 61 7.16 -5.59 -33.76
C LYS A 61 7.69 -6.62 -34.74
N LEU A 62 7.82 -6.22 -35.99
CA LEU A 62 8.48 -7.00 -37.04
C LEU A 62 9.96 -6.63 -37.06
N ASP A 63 10.79 -7.44 -37.70
CA ASP A 63 12.19 -7.11 -37.99
C ASP A 63 12.37 -6.91 -39.49
N PHE A 64 12.80 -5.71 -39.89
CA PHE A 64 13.00 -5.40 -41.30
C PHE A 64 14.05 -6.31 -41.97
N GLN A 65 15.07 -6.78 -41.26
CA GLN A 65 16.10 -7.67 -41.84
C GLN A 65 15.50 -9.04 -42.17
N VAL A 66 14.64 -9.56 -41.30
CA VAL A 66 13.90 -10.80 -41.53
C VAL A 66 12.96 -10.62 -42.73
N LEU A 67 12.19 -9.52 -42.76
CA LEU A 67 11.28 -9.23 -43.88
C LEU A 67 12.02 -9.07 -45.23
N LEU A 68 13.21 -8.47 -45.24
CA LEU A 68 14.06 -8.38 -46.44
C LEU A 68 14.52 -9.77 -46.91
N THR A 69 14.87 -10.64 -45.97
CA THR A 69 15.31 -12.02 -46.24
C THR A 69 14.16 -12.87 -46.78
N GLU A 70 12.97 -12.76 -46.20
CA GLU A 70 11.74 -13.41 -46.68
C GLU A 70 11.34 -12.92 -48.08
N HIS A 71 11.49 -11.61 -48.32
CA HIS A 71 11.24 -11.04 -49.65
C HIS A 71 12.21 -11.59 -50.70
N LEU A 72 13.51 -11.68 -50.36
CA LEU A 72 14.53 -12.25 -51.24
C LEU A 72 14.24 -13.72 -51.55
N LYS A 73 13.89 -14.52 -50.54
CA LYS A 73 13.53 -15.94 -50.72
C LYS A 73 12.29 -16.14 -51.59
N SER A 74 11.26 -15.31 -51.40
CA SER A 74 9.98 -15.47 -52.12
C SER A 74 10.00 -14.90 -53.54
N LYS A 75 10.72 -13.80 -53.80
CA LYS A 75 10.74 -13.12 -55.10
C LYS A 75 12.05 -13.23 -55.87
N GLY A 76 13.07 -13.86 -55.30
CA GLY A 76 14.39 -14.06 -55.91
C GLY A 76 15.19 -12.77 -56.15
N LYS A 77 14.72 -11.61 -55.69
CA LYS A 77 15.37 -10.30 -55.87
C LYS A 77 15.36 -9.50 -54.57
N PRO A 78 16.45 -8.76 -54.26
CA PRO A 78 16.52 -7.96 -53.05
C PRO A 78 15.63 -6.72 -53.15
N LEU A 79 14.89 -6.41 -52.07
CA LEU A 79 14.10 -5.19 -51.99
C LEU A 79 15.05 -3.99 -51.81
N LYS A 80 15.19 -3.17 -52.85
CA LYS A 80 16.05 -1.98 -52.83
C LYS A 80 15.44 -0.84 -51.98
N PRO A 81 16.26 0.08 -51.44
CA PRO A 81 15.79 1.34 -50.88
C PRO A 81 14.90 2.17 -51.81
N VAL A 82 14.23 3.18 -51.25
CA VAL A 82 13.40 4.12 -52.00
C VAL A 82 14.30 5.06 -52.81
N GLN A 83 14.13 5.07 -54.13
CA GLN A 83 14.76 6.08 -54.99
C GLN A 83 13.93 7.37 -54.94
N ARG A 84 14.50 8.42 -54.37
CA ARG A 84 13.85 9.73 -54.23
C ARG A 84 14.13 10.60 -55.44
N ARG A 85 13.11 11.32 -55.93
CA ARG A 85 13.27 12.34 -56.98
C ARG A 85 13.76 13.65 -56.36
N SER A 86 14.45 14.48 -57.11
CA SER A 86 14.98 15.79 -56.66
C SER A 86 13.90 16.69 -56.01
N ASN A 87 12.67 16.66 -56.53
CA ASN A 87 11.56 17.48 -56.05
C ASN A 87 10.70 16.80 -54.97
N SER A 88 11.12 15.65 -54.44
CA SER A 88 10.35 14.91 -53.43
C SER A 88 10.57 15.46 -52.02
N THR A 89 9.53 15.40 -51.18
CA THR A 89 9.64 15.81 -49.78
C THR A 89 10.64 14.92 -49.05
N PRO A 90 11.66 15.49 -48.36
CA PRO A 90 12.66 14.70 -47.67
C PRO A 90 12.07 13.99 -46.45
N VAL A 91 12.52 12.76 -46.22
CA VAL A 91 12.24 12.02 -44.98
C VAL A 91 13.42 12.24 -44.03
N PRO A 92 13.20 12.61 -42.76
CA PRO A 92 14.29 12.80 -41.79
C PRO A 92 15.16 11.55 -41.66
N SER A 93 16.49 11.72 -41.65
CA SER A 93 17.46 10.61 -41.59
C SER A 93 17.34 9.78 -40.31
N SER A 94 16.95 10.41 -39.20
CA SER A 94 16.70 9.76 -37.90
C SER A 94 15.40 8.94 -37.84
N MET A 95 14.58 8.99 -38.89
CA MET A 95 13.27 8.33 -38.90
C MET A 95 13.40 6.83 -39.17
N LYS A 96 12.72 6.02 -38.35
CA LYS A 96 12.60 4.57 -38.52
C LYS A 96 11.14 4.16 -38.57
N CYS A 97 10.84 3.07 -39.27
CA CYS A 97 9.50 2.50 -39.28
C CYS A 97 9.12 2.04 -37.86
N PRO A 98 7.96 2.45 -37.31
CA PRO A 98 7.51 2.03 -35.99
C PRO A 98 7.32 0.53 -35.87
N THR A 99 6.81 -0.11 -36.93
CA THR A 99 6.42 -1.53 -36.91
C THR A 99 7.59 -2.46 -37.14
N CYS A 100 8.47 -2.19 -38.12
CA CYS A 100 9.56 -3.11 -38.50
C CYS A 100 10.98 -2.60 -38.21
N GLY A 101 11.14 -1.35 -37.77
CA GLY A 101 12.46 -0.75 -37.54
C GLY A 101 13.25 -0.36 -38.79
N ALA A 102 12.68 -0.48 -40.00
CA ALA A 102 13.36 -0.11 -41.25
C ALA A 102 13.85 1.35 -41.22
N PRO A 103 15.08 1.64 -41.68
CA PRO A 103 15.64 2.98 -41.66
C PRO A 103 14.98 3.89 -42.70
N SER A 104 15.28 5.19 -42.62
CA SER A 104 14.67 6.24 -43.45
C SER A 104 14.76 5.95 -44.96
N ASP A 105 15.81 5.25 -45.40
CA ASP A 105 16.03 4.84 -46.80
C ASP A 105 14.91 3.96 -47.37
N TYR A 106 14.14 3.28 -46.52
CA TYR A 106 13.01 2.42 -46.92
C TYR A 106 11.65 3.09 -46.71
N LEU A 107 11.61 4.40 -46.43
CA LEU A 107 10.38 5.14 -46.16
C LEU A 107 10.01 6.08 -47.32
N TYR A 108 8.73 6.06 -47.68
CA TYR A 108 8.10 7.03 -48.58
C TYR A 108 7.47 8.18 -47.77
N ALA A 109 7.52 9.40 -48.30
CA ALA A 109 6.64 10.49 -47.87
C ALA A 109 5.29 10.36 -48.60
N ASN A 110 4.32 9.69 -47.97
CA ASN A 110 3.07 9.26 -48.60
C ASN A 110 2.17 10.43 -49.04
N ASN A 111 2.10 11.49 -48.23
CA ASN A 111 1.28 12.68 -48.50
C ASN A 111 2.13 13.95 -48.71
N GLY A 112 3.35 13.80 -49.23
CA GLY A 112 4.29 14.92 -49.40
C GLY A 112 4.56 15.68 -48.09
N ALA A 113 4.42 17.00 -48.11
CA ALA A 113 4.68 17.89 -46.96
C ALA A 113 3.68 17.74 -45.79
N LYS A 114 2.62 16.93 -45.91
CA LYS A 114 1.59 16.74 -44.86
C LYS A 114 1.98 15.74 -43.77
N GLY A 115 3.23 15.27 -43.75
CA GLY A 115 3.83 14.55 -42.61
C GLY A 115 3.36 13.10 -42.38
N GLN A 116 2.82 12.43 -43.41
CA GLN A 116 2.53 10.99 -43.38
C GLN A 116 3.60 10.21 -44.16
N PHE A 117 4.09 9.13 -43.57
CA PHE A 117 5.12 8.24 -44.12
C PHE A 117 4.57 6.83 -44.32
N GLN A 118 5.08 6.13 -45.34
CA GLN A 118 4.77 4.73 -45.60
C GLN A 118 6.05 3.90 -45.69
N CYS A 119 6.11 2.78 -44.97
CA CYS A 119 7.24 1.87 -45.04
C CYS A 119 7.17 0.99 -46.29
N LYS A 120 8.24 0.94 -47.10
CA LYS A 120 8.34 0.05 -48.27
C LYS A 120 8.42 -1.43 -47.88
N VAL A 121 8.96 -1.74 -46.70
CA VAL A 121 9.20 -3.11 -46.24
C VAL A 121 7.93 -3.76 -45.71
N CYS A 122 7.19 -3.08 -44.83
CA CYS A 122 6.01 -3.63 -44.16
C CYS A 122 4.70 -2.91 -44.51
N SER A 123 4.72 -1.96 -45.45
CA SER A 123 3.56 -1.14 -45.86
C SER A 123 2.89 -0.32 -44.75
N CYS A 124 3.50 -0.24 -43.56
CA CYS A 124 2.98 0.51 -42.43
C CYS A 124 2.89 2.01 -42.74
N LEU A 125 1.72 2.61 -42.47
CA LEU A 125 1.46 4.05 -42.55
C LEU A 125 1.58 4.68 -41.17
N PHE A 126 2.37 5.75 -41.05
CA PHE A 126 2.57 6.46 -39.77
C PHE A 126 2.88 7.95 -39.98
N SER A 127 2.88 8.73 -38.91
CA SER A 127 3.23 10.16 -38.91
C SER A 127 4.13 10.46 -37.72
N GLU A 128 4.76 11.63 -37.65
CA GLU A 128 5.61 11.97 -36.48
C GLU A 128 4.88 11.88 -35.14
N ARG A 129 3.58 12.21 -35.12
CA ARG A 129 2.74 12.15 -33.91
C ARG A 129 2.39 10.71 -33.52
N ASN A 130 2.26 9.82 -34.51
CA ASN A 130 1.83 8.43 -34.31
C ASN A 130 2.98 7.42 -34.51
N ARG A 131 4.23 7.89 -34.61
CA ARG A 131 5.43 7.06 -34.85
C ARG A 131 5.85 6.23 -33.65
N TYR A 132 5.28 6.48 -32.48
CA TYR A 132 5.50 5.61 -31.34
C TYR A 132 4.43 4.54 -31.42
N LEU A 133 4.85 3.28 -31.60
CA LEU A 133 3.94 2.16 -31.35
C LEU A 133 3.42 2.34 -29.94
N LYS A 134 2.09 2.38 -29.77
CA LYS A 134 1.52 2.21 -28.44
C LYS A 134 2.03 0.86 -27.94
N GLU A 135 2.74 0.85 -26.82
CA GLU A 135 3.31 -0.38 -26.24
C GLU A 135 2.22 -1.46 -26.09
N ALA A 136 1.00 -1.05 -25.79
CA ALA A 136 -0.20 -1.85 -25.94
C ALA A 136 -1.42 -1.00 -26.33
N ILE A 137 -2.31 -1.55 -27.15
CA ILE A 137 -3.64 -1.00 -27.46
C ILE A 137 -4.64 -1.71 -26.55
N LEU A 138 -5.31 -0.93 -25.70
CA LEU A 138 -6.34 -1.44 -24.80
C LEU A 138 -7.68 -1.45 -25.53
N LYS A 139 -8.31 -2.63 -25.65
CA LYS A 139 -9.62 -2.82 -26.28
C LYS A 139 -10.68 -3.29 -25.29
N CYS A 140 -11.92 -2.84 -25.52
CA CYS A 140 -13.06 -3.28 -24.74
C CYS A 140 -13.37 -4.75 -25.00
N PRO A 141 -13.49 -5.61 -23.98
CA PRO A 141 -13.77 -7.03 -24.16
C PRO A 141 -15.14 -7.33 -24.77
N HIS A 142 -16.08 -6.37 -24.68
CA HIS A 142 -17.46 -6.57 -25.14
C HIS A 142 -17.72 -6.12 -26.59
N CYS A 143 -16.86 -5.27 -27.16
CA CYS A 143 -17.06 -4.75 -28.52
C CYS A 143 -15.78 -4.59 -29.33
N SER A 144 -14.62 -4.96 -28.74
CA SER A 144 -13.30 -4.93 -29.38
C SER A 144 -12.86 -3.54 -29.89
N LYS A 145 -13.56 -2.47 -29.49
CA LYS A 145 -13.19 -1.09 -29.80
C LYS A 145 -12.14 -0.59 -28.81
N THR A 146 -11.23 0.25 -29.31
CA THR A 146 -10.16 0.87 -28.51
C THR A 146 -10.74 1.71 -27.38
N LEU A 147 -10.16 1.58 -26.19
CA LEU A 147 -10.53 2.37 -25.04
C LEU A 147 -9.86 3.75 -25.09
N GLU A 148 -10.56 4.77 -24.63
CA GLU A 148 -10.03 6.13 -24.55
C GLU A 148 -9.63 6.50 -23.13
N LYS A 149 -8.45 7.09 -22.95
CA LYS A 149 -8.03 7.68 -21.66
C LYS A 149 -8.94 8.87 -21.37
N VAL A 150 -9.74 8.78 -20.30
CA VAL A 150 -10.72 9.82 -19.91
C VAL A 150 -10.31 10.59 -18.66
N LYS A 151 -9.50 9.99 -17.78
CA LYS A 151 -9.04 10.64 -16.54
C LYS A 151 -7.63 10.20 -16.19
N GLU A 152 -6.90 11.11 -15.59
CA GLU A 152 -5.59 10.89 -15.01
C GLU A 152 -5.67 11.05 -13.49
N ARG A 153 -5.16 10.06 -12.76
CA ARG A 153 -5.08 10.05 -11.30
C ARG A 153 -3.63 9.82 -10.89
N LYS A 154 -3.34 10.08 -9.62
CA LYS A 154 -2.01 9.93 -9.01
C LYS A 154 -1.39 8.55 -9.25
N ASP A 155 -2.18 7.47 -9.16
CA ASP A 155 -1.64 6.10 -9.19
C ASP A 155 -2.09 5.29 -10.45
N PHE A 156 -3.04 5.83 -11.23
CA PHE A 156 -3.57 5.14 -12.40
C PHE A 156 -4.23 6.05 -13.43
N HIS A 157 -4.31 5.57 -14.66
CA HIS A 157 -5.11 6.16 -15.75
C HIS A 157 -6.44 5.44 -15.90
N VAL A 158 -7.51 6.19 -16.11
CA VAL A 158 -8.84 5.63 -16.36
C VAL A 158 -9.12 5.63 -17.86
N TYR A 159 -9.34 4.44 -18.39
CA TYR A 159 -9.76 4.20 -19.77
C TYR A 159 -11.24 3.82 -19.82
N LYS A 160 -11.97 4.31 -20.81
CA LYS A 160 -13.41 4.09 -20.96
C LYS A 160 -13.75 3.69 -22.39
N CYS A 161 -14.67 2.74 -22.54
CA CYS A 161 -15.29 2.47 -23.83
C CYS A 161 -16.31 3.56 -24.15
N LYS A 162 -16.08 4.35 -25.20
CA LYS A 162 -17.02 5.39 -25.69
C LYS A 162 -17.97 4.91 -26.79
N ASN A 163 -17.87 3.65 -27.22
CA ASN A 163 -18.76 3.10 -28.23
C ASN A 163 -20.20 2.95 -27.69
N ASP A 164 -21.16 3.65 -28.32
CA ASP A 164 -22.58 3.58 -27.98
C ASP A 164 -23.25 2.27 -28.43
N ALA A 165 -22.67 1.62 -29.43
CA ALA A 165 -23.09 0.29 -29.90
C ALA A 165 -22.46 -0.85 -29.08
N CYS A 166 -21.78 -0.56 -27.96
CA CYS A 166 -21.19 -1.59 -27.11
C CYS A 166 -22.29 -2.38 -26.39
N SER A 167 -22.28 -3.71 -26.51
CA SER A 167 -23.26 -4.61 -25.89
C SER A 167 -23.36 -4.39 -24.38
N TYR A 168 -22.23 -4.22 -23.66
CA TYR A 168 -22.21 -3.90 -22.23
C TYR A 168 -22.98 -2.61 -21.90
N TYR A 169 -22.79 -1.56 -22.70
CA TYR A 169 -23.44 -0.27 -22.47
C TYR A 169 -24.94 -0.35 -22.76
N GLN A 170 -25.32 -0.97 -23.87
CA GLN A 170 -26.71 -1.16 -24.26
C GLN A 170 -27.47 -1.98 -23.22
N HIS A 171 -26.89 -3.11 -22.79
CA HIS A 171 -27.49 -3.97 -21.76
C HIS A 171 -27.73 -3.20 -20.46
N LYS A 172 -26.71 -2.51 -19.92
CA LYS A 172 -26.87 -1.72 -18.68
C LYS A 172 -27.87 -0.57 -18.82
N ARG A 173 -27.89 0.11 -19.96
CA ARG A 173 -28.85 1.20 -20.23
C ARG A 173 -30.28 0.70 -20.33
N ASN A 174 -30.49 -0.48 -20.92
CA ASN A 174 -31.81 -1.10 -21.07
C ASN A 174 -32.34 -1.64 -19.74
N ALA A 175 -31.46 -2.15 -18.87
CA ALA A 175 -31.80 -2.65 -17.54
C ALA A 175 -32.22 -1.55 -16.55
N MET A 176 -31.97 -0.28 -16.85
CA MET A 176 -32.37 0.83 -15.96
C MET A 176 -33.89 1.04 -15.93
N THR A 177 -34.41 1.27 -14.74
CA THR A 177 -35.79 1.73 -14.52
C THR A 177 -36.01 3.14 -15.07
N GLN A 178 -37.27 3.53 -15.27
CA GLN A 178 -37.59 4.87 -15.77
C GLN A 178 -37.10 5.97 -14.82
N LYS A 179 -37.17 5.74 -13.50
CA LYS A 179 -36.66 6.66 -12.48
C LYS A 179 -35.14 6.84 -12.59
N GLU A 180 -34.40 5.75 -12.76
CA GLU A 180 -32.95 5.80 -12.96
C GLU A 180 -32.57 6.49 -14.28
N LYS A 181 -33.34 6.27 -15.35
CA LYS A 181 -33.13 6.95 -16.64
C LYS A 181 -33.27 8.46 -16.51
N ASN A 182 -34.26 8.94 -15.74
CA ASN A 182 -34.43 10.37 -15.46
C ASN A 182 -33.25 10.90 -14.62
N ARG A 183 -32.89 10.21 -13.54
CA ARG A 183 -31.73 10.59 -12.70
C ARG A 183 -30.42 10.58 -13.48
N PHE A 184 -30.24 9.67 -14.43
CA PHE A 184 -29.05 9.62 -15.28
C PHE A 184 -28.95 10.82 -16.23
N LYS A 185 -30.08 11.43 -16.62
CA LYS A 185 -30.06 12.68 -17.41
C LYS A 185 -29.58 13.85 -16.55
N GLU A 186 -29.96 13.88 -15.28
CA GLU A 186 -29.59 14.93 -14.32
C GLU A 186 -28.14 14.77 -13.82
N ASP A 187 -27.78 13.56 -13.40
CA ASP A 187 -26.44 13.19 -12.93
C ASP A 187 -25.95 11.92 -13.67
N PRO A 188 -25.38 12.07 -14.88
CA PRO A 188 -24.80 10.96 -15.62
C PRO A 188 -23.64 10.31 -14.88
N GLN A 189 -23.01 11.03 -13.95
CA GLN A 189 -21.86 10.51 -13.25
C GLN A 189 -22.31 9.44 -12.26
N ALA A 190 -23.45 9.60 -11.57
CA ALA A 190 -23.93 8.65 -10.55
C ALA A 190 -23.91 7.17 -10.99
N PHE A 191 -24.07 6.88 -12.28
CA PHE A 191 -24.20 5.52 -12.81
C PHE A 191 -22.96 5.06 -13.59
N LYS A 192 -22.54 3.82 -13.34
CA LYS A 192 -21.52 3.15 -14.15
C LYS A 192 -22.19 2.30 -15.25
N LEU A 193 -22.43 2.93 -16.39
CA LEU A 193 -23.03 2.24 -17.55
C LEU A 193 -22.01 1.72 -18.57
N ARG A 194 -20.79 2.27 -18.58
CA ARG A 194 -19.78 1.90 -19.56
C ARG A 194 -18.67 1.09 -18.93
N TYR A 195 -18.08 0.22 -19.75
CA TYR A 195 -16.86 -0.49 -19.41
C TYR A 195 -15.73 0.51 -19.10
N ILE A 196 -15.09 0.34 -17.95
CA ILE A 196 -14.00 1.17 -17.45
C ILE A 196 -12.84 0.29 -17.02
N TYR A 197 -11.69 0.54 -17.61
CA TYR A 197 -10.42 -0.06 -17.22
C TYR A 197 -9.53 0.96 -16.51
N ARG A 198 -8.73 0.51 -15.54
CA ARG A 198 -7.79 1.36 -14.79
C ARG A 198 -6.38 0.80 -14.96
N GLN A 199 -5.55 1.49 -15.73
CA GLN A 199 -4.16 1.11 -15.92
C GLN A 199 -3.33 1.72 -14.78
N PHE A 200 -2.79 0.89 -13.90
CA PHE A 200 -1.94 1.37 -12.81
C PHE A 200 -0.54 1.72 -13.33
N HIS A 201 0.07 2.73 -12.73
CA HIS A 201 1.45 3.13 -12.99
C HIS A 201 2.25 3.23 -11.68
N ILE A 202 1.89 2.35 -10.74
CA ILE A 202 2.58 2.18 -9.47
C ILE A 202 3.82 1.32 -9.73
N ASP A 203 4.99 1.86 -9.38
CA ASP A 203 6.24 1.09 -9.40
C ASP A 203 6.28 0.13 -8.21
N PHE A 204 5.66 -1.03 -8.39
CA PHE A 204 5.58 -2.10 -7.40
C PHE A 204 5.58 -3.45 -8.09
N GLN A 205 6.47 -4.35 -7.67
CA GLN A 205 6.53 -5.72 -8.16
C GLN A 205 5.88 -6.66 -7.12
N PRO A 206 4.69 -7.22 -7.41
CA PRO A 206 4.05 -8.19 -6.51
C PRO A 206 4.93 -9.41 -6.23
N LEU A 207 4.83 -9.91 -5.01
CA LEU A 207 5.50 -11.13 -4.55
C LEU A 207 7.03 -11.11 -4.73
N ALA A 208 7.62 -9.92 -4.80
CA ALA A 208 9.07 -9.75 -4.88
C ALA A 208 9.71 -10.26 -3.59
N LYS A 209 10.43 -11.38 -3.68
CA LYS A 209 11.18 -11.92 -2.55
C LYS A 209 12.45 -11.09 -2.35
N HIS A 210 12.58 -10.49 -1.18
CA HIS A 210 13.80 -9.80 -0.77
C HIS A 210 14.44 -10.55 0.37
N SER A 211 15.74 -10.83 0.27
CA SER A 211 16.47 -11.44 1.38
C SER A 211 16.47 -10.50 2.59
N PRO A 212 16.23 -11.02 3.80
CA PRO A 212 16.26 -10.21 5.02
C PRO A 212 17.66 -9.62 5.19
N LYS A 213 17.74 -8.31 5.39
CA LYS A 213 19.01 -7.64 5.67
C LYS A 213 19.32 -7.73 7.16
N ARG A 214 20.55 -8.12 7.51
CA ARG A 214 21.02 -8.09 8.88
C ARG A 214 20.92 -6.65 9.43
N PRO A 215 20.25 -6.44 10.58
CA PRO A 215 20.24 -5.13 11.22
C PRO A 215 21.65 -4.67 11.57
N ARG A 216 21.91 -3.36 11.44
CA ARG A 216 23.20 -2.77 11.88
C ARG A 216 23.36 -2.75 13.41
N VAL A 217 22.24 -2.86 14.13
CA VAL A 217 22.23 -2.76 15.60
C VAL A 217 22.63 -4.10 16.21
N ASP A 218 23.61 -4.07 17.10
CA ASP A 218 24.09 -5.24 17.83
C ASP A 218 23.44 -5.33 19.22
N LEU A 219 22.58 -6.35 19.43
CA LEU A 219 21.88 -6.54 20.70
C LEU A 219 22.81 -7.01 21.83
N SER A 220 24.00 -7.55 21.52
CA SER A 220 24.96 -7.96 22.56
C SER A 220 25.54 -6.76 23.33
N ARG A 221 25.45 -5.56 22.76
CA ARG A 221 25.92 -4.30 23.35
C ARG A 221 24.87 -3.60 24.20
N ILE A 222 23.73 -4.23 24.45
CA ILE A 222 22.71 -3.70 25.35
C ILE A 222 23.25 -3.71 26.78
N TYR A 223 23.16 -2.58 27.48
CA TYR A 223 23.70 -2.38 28.83
C TYR A 223 22.93 -3.09 29.96
N VAL A 224 21.89 -3.86 29.62
CA VAL A 224 21.06 -4.56 30.60
C VAL A 224 21.09 -6.06 30.35
N SER A 225 20.90 -6.84 31.41
CA SER A 225 20.81 -8.30 31.27
C SER A 225 19.63 -8.69 30.36
N PRO A 226 19.69 -9.86 29.70
CA PRO A 226 18.55 -10.37 28.92
C PRO A 226 17.26 -10.43 29.73
N HIS A 227 17.33 -10.83 31.00
CA HIS A 227 16.15 -10.86 31.88
C HIS A 227 15.55 -9.46 32.08
N THR A 228 16.38 -8.45 32.35
CA THR A 228 15.95 -7.05 32.49
C THR A 228 15.34 -6.52 31.19
N LEU A 229 15.92 -6.85 30.03
CA LEU A 229 15.33 -6.52 28.73
C LEU A 229 13.94 -7.16 28.57
N GLY A 230 13.81 -8.45 28.91
CA GLY A 230 12.54 -9.18 28.89
C GLY A 230 11.48 -8.54 29.81
N LEU A 231 11.86 -8.07 30.99
CA LEU A 231 10.98 -7.32 31.90
C LEU A 231 10.51 -6.00 31.25
N ILE A 232 11.44 -5.22 30.70
CA ILE A 232 11.13 -3.95 30.02
C ILE A 232 10.11 -4.17 28.90
N LEU A 233 10.34 -5.16 28.03
CA LEU A 233 9.44 -5.50 26.94
C LEU A 233 8.08 -6.00 27.44
N THR A 234 8.07 -6.80 28.50
CA THR A 234 6.83 -7.29 29.12
C THR A 234 5.96 -6.11 29.59
N TYR A 235 6.52 -5.16 30.33
CA TYR A 235 5.77 -4.01 30.83
C TYR A 235 5.36 -3.03 29.72
N HIS A 236 6.29 -2.72 28.83
CA HIS A 236 6.08 -1.72 27.78
C HIS A 236 5.14 -2.23 26.67
N VAL A 237 5.34 -3.47 26.21
CA VAL A 237 4.61 -4.05 25.06
C VAL A 237 3.40 -4.84 25.53
N ASN A 238 3.58 -5.84 26.40
CA ASN A 238 2.49 -6.77 26.74
C ASN A 238 1.38 -6.06 27.52
N TYR A 239 1.77 -5.23 28.49
CA TYR A 239 0.86 -4.44 29.33
C TYR A 239 0.64 -3.01 28.83
N GLY A 240 1.26 -2.64 27.70
CA GLY A 240 1.02 -1.36 27.03
C GLY A 240 1.35 -0.14 27.89
N LEU A 241 2.34 -0.24 28.79
CA LEU A 241 2.78 0.91 29.59
C LEU A 241 3.61 1.88 28.75
N SER A 242 3.57 3.17 29.10
CA SER A 242 4.45 4.14 28.44
C SER A 242 5.89 3.96 28.92
N ALA A 243 6.88 4.31 28.09
CA ALA A 243 8.29 4.20 28.46
C ALA A 243 8.65 4.90 29.79
N ARG A 244 7.95 5.98 30.15
CA ARG A 244 8.13 6.66 31.45
C ARG A 244 7.59 5.83 32.61
N LYS A 245 6.38 5.26 32.46
CA LYS A 245 5.78 4.39 33.47
C LYS A 245 6.58 3.09 33.63
N THR A 246 7.05 2.52 32.52
CA THR A 246 7.95 1.36 32.54
C THR A 246 9.24 1.69 33.28
N ALA A 247 9.88 2.83 33.02
CA ALA A 247 11.07 3.26 33.76
C ALA A 247 10.82 3.40 35.27
N ALA A 248 9.70 4.05 35.65
CA ALA A 248 9.31 4.18 37.06
C ALA A 248 9.09 2.80 37.70
N LEU A 249 8.34 1.91 37.05
CA LEU A 249 8.08 0.55 37.56
C LEU A 249 9.38 -0.25 37.69
N MET A 250 10.29 -0.17 36.72
CA MET A 250 11.61 -0.82 36.80
C MET A 250 12.41 -0.31 38.01
N LYS A 251 12.26 0.96 38.38
CA LYS A 251 12.92 1.51 39.56
C LYS A 251 12.23 1.09 40.86
N ASP A 252 10.91 1.23 40.93
CA ASP A 252 10.13 1.06 42.15
C ASP A 252 10.00 -0.41 42.56
N VAL A 253 9.84 -1.31 41.58
CA VAL A 253 9.62 -2.75 41.84
C VAL A 253 10.93 -3.54 41.77
N HIS A 254 11.80 -3.22 40.82
CA HIS A 254 13.02 -4.00 40.55
C HIS A 254 14.31 -3.31 41.00
N GLY A 255 14.24 -2.07 41.50
CA GLY A 255 15.42 -1.30 41.92
C GLY A 255 16.30 -0.80 40.76
N VAL A 256 15.95 -1.10 39.50
CA VAL A 256 16.76 -0.83 38.31
C VAL A 256 16.49 0.56 37.77
N SER A 257 17.48 1.46 37.88
CA SER A 257 17.41 2.78 37.28
C SER A 257 17.64 2.71 35.77
N ILE A 258 16.61 3.00 34.97
CA ILE A 258 16.69 3.07 33.51
C ILE A 258 15.97 4.30 32.98
N SER A 259 16.56 4.96 31.99
CA SER A 259 15.92 6.12 31.35
C SER A 259 14.82 5.71 30.38
N ARG A 260 13.83 6.59 30.17
CA ARG A 260 12.80 6.39 29.13
C ARG A 260 13.42 6.20 27.73
N GLN A 261 14.53 6.87 27.44
CA GLN A 261 15.16 6.86 26.13
C GLN A 261 15.84 5.51 25.89
N SER A 262 16.46 4.94 26.92
CA SER A 262 17.03 3.60 26.87
C SER A 262 15.97 2.56 26.54
N ILE A 263 14.77 2.66 27.14
CA ILE A 263 13.66 1.75 26.82
C ILE A 263 13.24 1.86 25.34
N LEU A 264 13.06 3.07 24.81
CA LEU A 264 12.73 3.28 23.40
C LEU A 264 13.84 2.79 22.46
N ASN A 265 15.11 2.95 22.85
CA ASN A 265 16.23 2.44 22.07
C ASN A 265 16.24 0.91 22.04
N TYR A 266 15.96 0.25 23.16
CA TYR A 266 15.84 -1.20 23.23
C TYR A 266 14.65 -1.70 22.41
N GLU A 267 13.50 -1.03 22.50
CA GLU A 267 12.31 -1.30 21.69
C GLU A 267 12.66 -1.30 20.19
N ASN A 268 13.26 -0.22 19.69
CA ASN A 268 13.65 -0.09 18.29
C ASN A 268 14.67 -1.17 17.89
N SER A 269 15.67 -1.41 18.74
CA SER A 269 16.71 -2.40 18.48
C SER A 269 16.12 -3.79 18.32
N VAL A 270 15.26 -4.21 19.26
CA VAL A 270 14.61 -5.52 19.24
C VAL A 270 13.66 -5.64 18.06
N ALA A 271 12.90 -4.59 17.73
CA ALA A 271 12.00 -4.59 16.59
C ALA A 271 12.72 -4.82 15.26
N LEU A 272 13.92 -4.26 15.08
CA LEU A 272 14.72 -4.47 13.87
C LEU A 272 15.14 -5.93 13.69
N TRP A 273 15.39 -6.67 14.77
CA TRP A 273 15.71 -8.10 14.72
C TRP A 273 14.46 -8.98 14.56
N LEU A 274 13.36 -8.62 15.21
CA LEU A 274 12.12 -9.39 15.14
C LEU A 274 11.38 -9.20 13.81
N LYS A 275 11.40 -8.01 13.21
CA LYS A 275 10.61 -7.72 12.00
C LYS A 275 10.88 -8.72 10.86
N PRO A 276 12.14 -8.96 10.43
CA PRO A 276 12.41 -9.91 9.36
C PRO A 276 11.96 -11.33 9.72
N TYR A 277 12.16 -11.74 10.97
CA TYR A 277 11.75 -13.06 11.45
C TYR A 277 10.23 -13.25 11.40
N ILE A 278 9.47 -12.24 11.85
CA ILE A 278 7.99 -12.23 11.78
C ILE A 278 7.53 -12.24 10.33
N ASP A 279 8.08 -11.36 9.50
CA ASP A 279 7.63 -11.18 8.11
C ASP A 279 7.82 -12.44 7.26
N HIS A 280 8.83 -13.25 7.56
CA HIS A 280 9.19 -14.46 6.81
C HIS A 280 8.90 -15.76 7.56
N TYR A 281 8.23 -15.69 8.71
CA TYR A 281 7.88 -16.89 9.47
C TYR A 281 6.95 -17.78 8.63
N PRO A 282 7.17 -19.11 8.58
CA PRO A 282 6.39 -20.02 7.76
C PRO A 282 5.04 -20.34 8.42
N TYR A 283 4.16 -19.35 8.48
CA TYR A 283 2.84 -19.47 9.11
C TYR A 283 1.97 -20.56 8.47
N GLU A 284 1.22 -21.28 9.30
CA GLU A 284 0.13 -22.16 8.86
C GLU A 284 -1.16 -21.35 8.79
N LEU A 285 -1.45 -20.84 7.59
CA LEU A 285 -2.56 -19.91 7.34
C LEU A 285 -3.81 -20.64 6.81
N SER A 286 -4.96 -20.00 7.03
CA SER A 286 -6.21 -20.33 6.34
C SER A 286 -6.27 -19.68 4.95
N ASP A 287 -7.44 -19.67 4.33
CA ASP A 287 -7.76 -19.09 3.04
C ASP A 287 -8.63 -17.82 3.13
N GLN A 288 -8.95 -17.36 4.35
CA GLN A 288 -9.82 -16.21 4.59
C GLN A 288 -9.16 -15.20 5.54
N PHE A 289 -8.88 -14.01 5.00
CA PHE A 289 -8.21 -12.94 5.72
C PHE A 289 -9.11 -11.73 5.88
N CYS A 290 -8.98 -11.03 7.01
CA CYS A 290 -9.70 -9.80 7.30
C CYS A 290 -8.75 -8.62 7.24
N GLY A 291 -9.18 -7.50 6.65
CA GLY A 291 -8.42 -6.27 6.58
C GLY A 291 -9.19 -5.07 7.12
N ASP A 292 -8.53 -4.23 7.91
CA ASP A 292 -9.09 -2.97 8.41
C ASP A 292 -7.98 -1.94 8.63
N GLU A 293 -8.32 -0.67 8.45
CA GLU A 293 -7.41 0.44 8.69
C GLU A 293 -7.73 1.15 9.99
N THR A 294 -6.70 1.40 10.79
CA THR A 294 -6.83 2.24 11.99
C THR A 294 -5.86 3.40 11.95
N TYR A 295 -6.17 4.47 12.68
CA TYR A 295 -5.34 5.68 12.67
C TYR A 295 -4.35 5.71 13.85
N ILE A 296 -3.14 6.21 13.65
CA ILE A 296 -2.17 6.48 14.73
C ILE A 296 -1.60 7.89 14.56
N ARG A 297 -1.11 8.51 15.63
CA ARG A 297 -0.41 9.79 15.55
C ARG A 297 1.09 9.54 15.39
N VAL A 298 1.67 10.11 14.36
CA VAL A 298 3.11 10.12 14.10
C VAL A 298 3.50 11.57 13.80
N ASN A 299 4.48 12.11 14.52
CA ASN A 299 4.92 13.50 14.41
C ASN A 299 3.77 14.51 14.48
N GLY A 300 2.83 14.27 15.40
CA GLY A 300 1.64 15.12 15.56
C GLY A 300 0.60 15.00 14.45
N ARG A 301 0.82 14.21 13.39
CA ARG A 301 -0.12 14.02 12.27
C ARG A 301 -0.77 12.64 12.30
N TRP A 302 -1.98 12.52 11.76
CA TRP A 302 -2.61 11.22 11.58
C TRP A 302 -1.89 10.43 10.49
N HIS A 303 -1.62 9.17 10.77
CA HIS A 303 -1.16 8.14 9.84
C HIS A 303 -2.14 6.96 9.92
N TYR A 304 -2.13 6.12 8.92
CA TYR A 304 -2.97 4.94 8.79
C TYR A 304 -2.11 3.69 8.98
N LEU A 305 -2.59 2.78 9.81
CA LEU A 305 -2.05 1.45 10.04
C LEU A 305 -3.04 0.46 9.46
N PHE A 306 -2.60 -0.32 8.47
CA PHE A 306 -3.42 -1.32 7.79
C PHE A 306 -3.15 -2.68 8.43
N PHE A 307 -4.13 -3.25 9.12
CA PHE A 307 -4.00 -4.61 9.64
C PHE A 307 -4.63 -5.61 8.68
N PHE A 308 -3.89 -6.66 8.33
CA PHE A 308 -4.50 -7.91 7.85
C PHE A 308 -4.32 -9.02 8.87
N PHE A 309 -5.35 -9.84 9.00
CA PHE A 309 -5.50 -10.80 10.07
C PHE A 309 -6.12 -12.11 9.57
N ASP A 310 -5.52 -13.23 9.95
CA ASP A 310 -6.16 -14.55 9.81
C ASP A 310 -7.20 -14.72 10.93
N ALA A 311 -8.48 -14.69 10.56
CA ALA A 311 -9.56 -14.79 11.54
C ALA A 311 -9.70 -16.18 12.15
N VAL A 312 -9.25 -17.23 11.49
CA VAL A 312 -9.33 -18.61 11.98
C VAL A 312 -8.18 -18.88 12.94
N LYS A 313 -6.94 -18.65 12.49
CA LYS A 313 -5.70 -18.90 13.24
C LYS A 313 -5.37 -17.81 14.25
N LYS A 314 -6.06 -16.67 14.19
CA LYS A 314 -5.85 -15.47 15.01
C LYS A 314 -4.44 -14.90 14.87
N VAL A 315 -3.89 -14.87 13.66
CA VAL A 315 -2.53 -14.38 13.38
C VAL A 315 -2.59 -13.04 12.67
N ILE A 316 -1.83 -12.04 13.15
CA ILE A 316 -1.64 -10.78 12.42
C ILE A 316 -0.61 -11.02 11.31
N LEU A 317 -0.98 -10.70 10.07
CA LEU A 317 -0.22 -11.01 8.87
C LEU A 317 0.43 -9.77 8.23
N SER A 318 -0.21 -8.62 8.32
CA SER A 318 0.26 -7.39 7.68
C SER A 318 -0.06 -6.20 8.56
N TYR A 319 0.83 -5.22 8.59
CA TYR A 319 0.75 -4.06 9.48
C TYR A 319 1.50 -2.81 8.98
N PRO A 320 1.47 -2.45 7.67
CA PRO A 320 2.17 -1.26 7.21
C PRO A 320 1.55 0.02 7.77
N VAL A 321 2.42 0.92 8.20
CA VAL A 321 2.09 2.29 8.58
C VAL A 321 2.34 3.20 7.37
N SER A 322 1.40 4.10 7.08
CA SER A 322 1.49 5.05 5.97
C SER A 322 0.88 6.40 6.35
N PRO A 323 1.44 7.53 5.88
CA PRO A 323 0.79 8.84 6.03
C PRO A 323 -0.53 8.94 5.25
N ASN A 324 -0.75 8.09 4.24
CA ASN A 324 -1.90 8.16 3.34
C ASN A 324 -2.76 6.91 3.44
N ARG A 325 -4.08 7.08 3.34
CA ARG A 325 -5.04 5.98 3.14
C ARG A 325 -5.26 5.74 1.65
N ASP A 326 -4.26 5.19 0.97
CA ASP A 326 -4.22 5.08 -0.50
C ASP A 326 -4.12 3.64 -1.03
N THR A 327 -4.25 3.50 -2.36
CA THR A 327 -4.23 2.20 -3.04
C THR A 327 -2.84 1.56 -2.98
N ALA A 328 -1.77 2.35 -3.06
CA ALA A 328 -0.40 1.84 -2.95
C ALA A 328 -0.15 1.17 -1.59
N THR A 329 -0.63 1.76 -0.50
CA THR A 329 -0.51 1.14 0.83
C THR A 329 -1.36 -0.13 0.94
N ALA A 330 -2.57 -0.14 0.36
CA ALA A 330 -3.40 -1.35 0.33
C ALA A 330 -2.76 -2.49 -0.47
N ILE A 331 -2.11 -2.18 -1.61
CA ILE A 331 -1.34 -3.15 -2.40
C ILE A 331 -0.21 -3.74 -1.56
N LYS A 332 0.59 -2.90 -0.91
CA LYS A 332 1.67 -3.35 -0.03
C LYS A 332 1.14 -4.24 1.11
N ALA A 333 0.04 -3.82 1.74
CA ALA A 333 -0.53 -4.56 2.85
C ALA A 333 -1.00 -5.96 2.44
N ILE A 334 -1.65 -6.09 1.28
CA ILE A 334 -2.05 -7.38 0.70
C ILE A 334 -0.82 -8.20 0.29
N ASP A 335 0.16 -7.58 -0.35
CA ASP A 335 1.40 -8.25 -0.77
C ASP A 335 2.15 -8.89 0.40
N GLU A 336 2.24 -8.17 1.53
CA GLU A 336 2.82 -8.69 2.78
C GLU A 336 2.09 -9.94 3.31
N VAL A 337 0.79 -10.10 3.02
CA VAL A 337 0.02 -11.31 3.33
C VAL A 337 0.35 -12.42 2.34
N LEU A 338 0.33 -12.11 1.04
CA LEU A 338 0.55 -13.09 -0.01
C LEU A 338 1.96 -13.71 0.05
N LEU A 339 2.97 -12.92 0.42
CA LEU A 339 4.34 -13.39 0.65
C LEU A 339 4.46 -14.46 1.74
N LYS A 340 3.51 -14.51 2.69
CA LYS A 340 3.48 -15.50 3.78
C LYS A 340 2.80 -16.81 3.38
N LEU A 341 2.12 -16.84 2.23
CA LEU A 341 1.49 -18.05 1.70
C LEU A 341 2.52 -18.88 0.95
N ARG A 342 2.58 -20.19 1.22
CA ARG A 342 3.41 -21.14 0.45
C ARG A 342 2.95 -21.22 -1.02
N LYS A 343 1.62 -21.22 -1.20
CA LYS A 343 0.93 -21.18 -2.49
C LYS A 343 -0.35 -20.38 -2.29
N ILE A 344 -0.71 -19.56 -3.28
CA ILE A 344 -1.96 -18.79 -3.28
C ILE A 344 -3.12 -19.76 -3.53
N PRO A 345 -4.08 -19.89 -2.59
CA PRO A 345 -5.29 -20.70 -2.79
C PRO A 345 -6.18 -20.16 -3.90
N GLU A 346 -6.92 -21.03 -4.57
CA GLU A 346 -7.86 -20.62 -5.64
C GLU A 346 -9.05 -19.82 -5.10
N ASN A 347 -9.50 -20.16 -3.89
CA ASN A 347 -10.61 -19.54 -3.17
C ASN A 347 -10.13 -18.51 -2.13
N LEU A 348 -8.98 -17.86 -2.35
CA LEU A 348 -8.43 -16.87 -1.43
C LEU A 348 -9.33 -15.64 -1.33
N THR A 349 -9.77 -15.33 -0.11
CA THR A 349 -10.72 -14.24 0.15
C THR A 349 -10.21 -13.23 1.17
N PHE A 350 -10.31 -11.95 0.84
CA PHE A 350 -10.04 -10.83 1.73
C PHE A 350 -11.35 -10.09 2.09
N VAL A 351 -11.69 -10.08 3.37
CA VAL A 351 -12.88 -9.41 3.91
C VAL A 351 -12.45 -8.06 4.49
N VAL A 352 -12.95 -6.96 3.91
CA VAL A 352 -12.50 -5.60 4.24
C VAL A 352 -13.66 -4.63 4.39
N ASP A 353 -13.39 -3.43 4.90
CA ASP A 353 -14.37 -2.35 4.92
C ASP A 353 -14.72 -1.85 3.50
N GLY A 354 -15.79 -1.08 3.37
CA GLY A 354 -16.30 -0.54 2.11
C GLY A 354 -15.39 0.46 1.37
N ASN A 355 -14.12 0.59 1.76
CA ASN A 355 -13.16 1.50 1.16
C ASN A 355 -12.75 1.01 -0.26
N PRO A 356 -12.97 1.81 -1.32
CA PRO A 356 -12.66 1.40 -2.71
C PRO A 356 -11.20 1.05 -2.99
N ILE A 357 -10.24 1.45 -2.14
CA ILE A 357 -8.82 1.16 -2.34
C ILE A 357 -8.52 -0.35 -2.42
N TYR A 358 -9.28 -1.19 -1.72
CA TYR A 358 -9.07 -2.64 -1.72
C TYR A 358 -9.51 -3.29 -3.04
N LEU A 359 -10.62 -2.83 -3.62
CA LEU A 359 -11.01 -3.25 -4.97
C LEU A 359 -10.02 -2.76 -6.03
N LEU A 360 -9.44 -1.58 -5.85
CA LEU A 360 -8.35 -1.11 -6.72
C LEU A 360 -7.09 -1.97 -6.56
N ALA A 361 -6.74 -2.38 -5.34
CA ALA A 361 -5.64 -3.30 -5.10
C ALA A 361 -5.89 -4.66 -5.75
N GLN A 362 -7.09 -5.25 -5.60
CA GLN A 362 -7.46 -6.50 -6.31
C GLN A 362 -7.30 -6.36 -7.82
N HIS A 363 -7.77 -5.23 -8.40
CA HIS A 363 -7.59 -4.98 -9.83
C HIS A 363 -6.12 -4.87 -10.24
N PHE A 364 -5.27 -4.31 -9.38
CA PHE A 364 -3.83 -4.27 -9.60
C PHE A 364 -3.24 -5.69 -9.63
N PHE A 365 -3.50 -6.53 -8.63
CA PHE A 365 -3.01 -7.91 -8.61
C PHE A 365 -3.55 -8.77 -9.77
N ALA A 366 -4.80 -8.55 -10.19
CA ALA A 366 -5.37 -9.20 -11.36
C ALA A 366 -4.57 -8.90 -12.65
N GLN A 367 -4.04 -7.66 -12.81
CA GLN A 367 -3.17 -7.30 -13.93
C GLN A 367 -1.84 -8.06 -13.92
N HIS A 368 -1.40 -8.49 -12.73
CA HIS A 368 -0.23 -9.32 -12.52
C HIS A 368 -0.54 -10.82 -12.47
N GLN A 369 -1.75 -11.23 -12.87
CA GLN A 369 -2.20 -12.64 -12.90
C GLN A 369 -2.19 -13.30 -11.51
N ILE A 370 -2.46 -12.53 -10.46
CA ILE A 370 -2.60 -13.01 -9.09
C ILE A 370 -4.07 -12.90 -8.69
N PRO A 371 -4.85 -13.99 -8.77
CA PRO A 371 -6.28 -13.97 -8.48
C PRO A 371 -6.54 -14.09 -6.97
N PHE A 372 -7.49 -13.30 -6.49
CA PHE A 372 -8.17 -13.46 -5.20
C PHE A 372 -9.45 -12.61 -5.21
N GLU A 373 -10.31 -12.86 -4.23
CA GLU A 373 -11.57 -12.14 -4.06
C GLU A 373 -11.46 -11.11 -2.92
N VAL A 374 -12.01 -9.92 -3.13
CA VAL A 374 -12.22 -8.92 -2.05
C VAL A 374 -13.71 -8.78 -1.80
N ILE A 375 -14.13 -9.13 -0.59
CA ILE A 375 -15.48 -8.95 -0.10
C ILE A 375 -15.53 -7.71 0.78
N GLN A 376 -16.34 -6.73 0.38
CA GLN A 376 -16.53 -5.49 1.13
C GLN A 376 -17.76 -5.59 2.04
N VAL A 377 -17.58 -5.43 3.35
CA VAL A 377 -18.67 -5.43 4.33
C VAL A 377 -19.06 -3.99 4.66
N ILE A 378 -20.15 -3.53 4.06
CA ILE A 378 -20.58 -2.13 4.09
C ILE A 378 -21.55 -1.89 5.26
N GLY A 379 -21.27 -0.86 6.07
CA GLY A 379 -22.24 -0.32 7.03
C GLY A 379 -22.43 -1.09 8.33
N LEU A 380 -23.28 -0.52 9.19
CA LEU A 380 -23.66 -1.06 10.51
C LEU A 380 -24.93 -1.91 10.43
N THR A 381 -25.70 -1.81 9.35
CA THR A 381 -26.96 -2.51 9.08
C THR A 381 -26.72 -3.68 8.11
N ASN A 382 -27.39 -4.82 8.32
CA ASN A 382 -27.31 -5.98 7.43
C ASN A 382 -28.19 -5.73 6.19
N GLU A 383 -27.76 -4.84 5.29
CA GLU A 383 -28.53 -4.46 4.10
C GLU A 383 -28.44 -5.51 2.98
N ASP A 384 -27.42 -6.38 3.02
CA ASP A 384 -27.12 -7.39 2.00
C ASP A 384 -26.69 -8.74 2.62
N GLU A 385 -27.03 -9.85 1.94
CA GLU A 385 -26.78 -11.22 2.41
C GLU A 385 -25.28 -11.51 2.62
N VAL A 386 -24.43 -10.97 1.74
CA VAL A 386 -22.97 -11.09 1.82
C VAL A 386 -22.47 -10.40 3.09
N SER A 387 -22.85 -9.14 3.34
CA SER A 387 -22.46 -8.45 4.57
C SER A 387 -22.94 -9.16 5.84
N LYS A 388 -24.05 -9.91 5.80
CA LYS A 388 -24.53 -10.70 6.94
C LYS A 388 -23.64 -11.92 7.22
N GLU A 389 -23.23 -12.63 6.17
CA GLU A 389 -22.37 -13.83 6.26
C GLU A 389 -20.98 -13.47 6.82
N TYR A 390 -20.34 -12.44 6.26
CA TYR A 390 -18.96 -12.08 6.60
C TYR A 390 -18.84 -11.09 7.77
N ARG A 391 -19.96 -10.74 8.44
CA ARG A 391 -19.96 -9.80 9.57
C ARG A 391 -19.17 -10.25 10.80
N PRO A 392 -19.20 -11.53 11.22
CA PRO A 392 -18.44 -11.99 12.39
C PRO A 392 -16.93 -11.71 12.25
N LEU A 393 -16.41 -11.78 11.03
CA LEU A 393 -15.03 -11.48 10.69
C LEU A 393 -14.67 -10.01 10.93
N LYS A 394 -15.57 -9.09 10.52
CA LYS A 394 -15.44 -7.65 10.82
C LYS A 394 -15.35 -7.39 12.32
N GLN A 395 -16.19 -8.04 13.12
CA GLN A 395 -16.15 -7.89 14.58
C GLN A 395 -14.84 -8.40 15.21
N ILE A 396 -14.24 -9.44 14.62
CA ILE A 396 -12.95 -9.98 15.07
C ILE A 396 -11.84 -8.96 14.83
N ILE A 397 -11.77 -8.35 13.64
CA ILE A 397 -10.74 -7.35 13.35
C ILE A 397 -10.96 -6.03 14.10
N GLU A 398 -12.21 -5.60 14.31
CA GLU A 398 -12.52 -4.46 15.19
C GLU A 398 -12.04 -4.71 16.62
N ARG A 399 -12.17 -5.95 17.12
CA ARG A 399 -11.65 -6.34 18.43
C ARG A 399 -10.13 -6.27 18.48
N LEU A 400 -9.43 -6.75 17.45
CA LEU A 400 -7.98 -6.61 17.31
C LEU A 400 -7.58 -5.13 17.36
N ASN A 401 -8.25 -4.28 16.58
CA ASN A 401 -8.01 -2.85 16.55
C ASN A 401 -8.22 -2.21 17.92
N ARG A 402 -9.26 -2.59 18.65
CA ARG A 402 -9.48 -2.12 20.03
C ARG A 402 -8.38 -2.56 20.98
N THR A 403 -7.89 -3.80 20.88
CA THR A 403 -6.76 -4.29 21.68
C THR A 403 -5.49 -3.49 21.39
N PHE A 404 -5.16 -3.30 20.11
CA PHE A 404 -4.02 -2.47 19.72
C PHE A 404 -4.16 -1.03 20.24
N LYS A 405 -5.35 -0.42 20.10
CA LYS A 405 -5.62 0.94 20.59
C LYS A 405 -5.47 1.08 22.10
N GLY A 406 -5.79 0.04 22.86
CA GLY A 406 -5.53 -0.02 24.30
C GLY A 406 -4.06 0.20 24.61
N ASN A 407 -3.18 -0.55 23.95
CA ASN A 407 -1.73 -0.44 24.12
C ASN A 407 -1.17 0.86 23.54
N TYR A 408 -1.69 1.30 22.39
CA TYR A 408 -1.26 2.52 21.72
C TYR A 408 -1.60 3.79 22.53
N ARG A 409 -2.73 3.84 23.25
CA ARG A 409 -3.17 5.05 23.99
C ARG A 409 -2.12 5.59 24.96
N SER A 410 -1.35 4.72 25.61
CA SER A 410 -0.32 5.13 26.57
C SER A 410 0.88 5.83 25.92
N THR A 411 1.09 5.63 24.62
CA THR A 411 2.21 6.24 23.88
C THR A 411 2.01 7.74 23.68
N HIS A 412 0.76 8.22 23.65
CA HIS A 412 0.38 9.59 23.26
C HIS A 412 0.82 9.96 21.84
N GLY A 413 1.04 8.97 20.98
CA GLY A 413 1.57 9.14 19.62
C GLY A 413 3.09 8.98 19.55
N PHE A 414 3.59 8.79 18.33
CA PHE A 414 4.99 8.54 18.05
C PHE A 414 5.69 9.81 17.58
N GLY A 415 6.92 10.02 18.06
CA GLY A 415 7.80 11.12 17.62
C GLY A 415 8.63 10.80 16.37
N SER A 416 8.39 9.66 15.72
CA SER A 416 8.97 9.32 14.42
C SER A 416 8.21 8.15 13.78
N GLU A 417 8.29 8.04 12.46
CA GLU A 417 7.73 6.91 11.71
C GLU A 417 8.39 5.59 12.12
N HIS A 418 9.73 5.57 12.25
CA HIS A 418 10.47 4.40 12.71
C HIS A 418 10.02 3.91 14.10
N GLY A 419 9.74 4.82 15.02
CA GLY A 419 9.20 4.45 16.34
C GLY A 419 7.82 3.80 16.24
N SER A 420 6.96 4.30 15.33
CA SER A 420 5.64 3.68 15.11
C SER A 420 5.74 2.27 14.55
N VAL A 421 6.63 2.06 13.56
CA VAL A 421 6.86 0.73 12.97
C VAL A 421 7.44 -0.23 14.01
N SER A 422 8.37 0.24 14.85
CA SER A 422 8.99 -0.58 15.90
C SER A 422 7.96 -1.04 16.92
N PHE A 423 7.15 -0.11 17.43
CA PHE A 423 6.09 -0.44 18.38
C PHE A 423 5.08 -1.44 17.82
N VAL A 424 4.60 -1.21 16.59
CA VAL A 424 3.64 -2.10 15.93
C VAL A 424 4.26 -3.47 15.69
N THR A 425 5.54 -3.54 15.28
CA THR A 425 6.26 -4.80 15.11
C THR A 425 6.30 -5.59 16.42
N LEU A 426 6.66 -4.96 17.54
CA LEU A 426 6.71 -5.66 18.83
C LEU A 426 5.32 -6.06 19.33
N PHE A 427 4.31 -5.23 19.09
CA PHE A 427 2.93 -5.59 19.36
C PHE A 427 2.52 -6.84 18.59
N VAL A 428 2.89 -6.94 17.30
CA VAL A 428 2.62 -8.12 16.47
C VAL A 428 3.41 -9.34 16.94
N ALA A 429 4.68 -9.17 17.31
CA ALA A 429 5.50 -10.22 17.91
C ALA A 429 4.83 -10.80 19.17
N TYR A 430 4.44 -9.89 20.08
CA TYR A 430 3.72 -10.24 21.29
C TYR A 430 2.39 -10.95 20.97
N PHE A 431 1.60 -10.39 20.06
CA PHE A 431 0.29 -10.92 19.73
C PHE A 431 0.35 -12.32 19.13
N ASN A 432 1.29 -12.55 18.19
CA ASN A 432 1.40 -13.79 17.43
C ASN A 432 2.11 -14.91 18.20
N PHE A 433 3.14 -14.60 19.00
CA PHE A 433 4.01 -15.64 19.58
C PHE A 433 3.93 -15.75 21.11
N LEU A 434 3.44 -14.72 21.81
CA LEU A 434 3.54 -14.64 23.28
C LEU A 434 2.21 -14.49 24.00
N ARG A 435 1.20 -13.89 23.36
CA ARG A 435 -0.09 -13.56 23.96
C ARG A 435 -1.04 -14.76 23.87
N PRO A 436 -1.49 -15.34 25.00
CA PRO A 436 -2.53 -16.35 24.98
C PRO A 436 -3.89 -15.76 24.59
N HIS A 437 -4.69 -16.49 23.83
CA HIS A 437 -6.04 -16.07 23.44
C HIS A 437 -7.08 -17.07 23.93
N SER A 438 -8.18 -16.57 24.52
CA SER A 438 -9.29 -17.44 24.96
C SER A 438 -9.93 -18.20 23.81
N ALA A 439 -9.99 -17.60 22.62
CA ALA A 439 -10.48 -18.25 21.41
C ALA A 439 -9.60 -19.41 20.91
N LEU A 440 -8.37 -19.54 21.44
CA LEU A 440 -7.44 -20.63 21.16
C LEU A 440 -7.17 -21.46 22.42
N GLU A 441 -8.15 -21.56 23.34
CA GLU A 441 -8.03 -22.33 24.59
C GLU A 441 -6.83 -21.92 25.45
N GLY A 442 -6.49 -20.63 25.44
CA GLY A 442 -5.34 -20.09 26.18
C GLY A 442 -3.99 -20.30 25.47
N LYS A 443 -3.97 -20.85 24.26
CA LYS A 443 -2.76 -20.95 23.43
C LYS A 443 -2.45 -19.64 22.71
N VAL A 444 -1.21 -19.51 22.26
CA VAL A 444 -0.76 -18.44 21.37
C VAL A 444 -1.12 -18.77 19.91
N PRO A 445 -1.26 -17.77 19.01
CA PRO A 445 -1.58 -18.03 17.60
C PRO A 445 -0.51 -18.86 16.89
N VAL A 446 0.76 -18.64 17.24
CA VAL A 446 1.89 -19.39 16.72
C VAL A 446 2.66 -20.03 17.86
N THR A 447 2.54 -21.35 17.97
CA THR A 447 3.20 -22.16 18.99
C THR A 447 4.64 -22.44 18.59
N LEU A 448 5.57 -22.06 19.45
CA LEU A 448 7.00 -22.37 19.34
C LEU A 448 7.40 -23.28 20.50
N PRO A 449 7.88 -24.51 20.25
CA PRO A 449 8.25 -25.46 21.30
C PRO A 449 9.29 -24.90 22.29
N GLU A 450 10.18 -24.04 21.82
CA GLU A 450 11.22 -23.37 22.62
C GLU A 450 10.62 -22.39 23.64
N LEU A 451 9.41 -21.86 23.39
CA LEU A 451 8.75 -20.89 24.27
C LEU A 451 7.79 -21.53 25.27
N GLU A 452 7.21 -22.69 24.95
CA GLU A 452 6.19 -23.36 25.77
C GLU A 452 6.71 -23.76 27.15
N LYS A 453 7.95 -24.26 27.20
CA LYS A 453 8.58 -24.76 28.43
C LYS A 453 9.10 -23.66 29.35
N LEU A 454 9.03 -22.40 28.92
CA LEU A 454 9.64 -21.29 29.65
C LEU A 454 8.71 -20.74 30.74
N PRO A 455 9.26 -20.44 31.93
CA PRO A 455 8.46 -20.18 33.13
C PRO A 455 7.75 -18.81 33.13
N ASN A 456 8.27 -17.82 32.42
CA ASN A 456 7.76 -16.44 32.48
C ASN A 456 7.99 -15.64 31.19
N MET A 457 7.32 -14.49 31.09
CA MET A 457 7.39 -13.61 29.91
C MET A 457 8.80 -13.09 29.60
N PRO A 458 9.63 -12.68 30.58
CA PRO A 458 11.02 -12.30 30.29
C PRO A 458 11.83 -13.40 29.62
N ALA A 459 11.71 -14.65 30.07
CA ALA A 459 12.36 -15.79 29.44
C ALA A 459 11.84 -16.03 28.02
N ARG A 460 10.53 -15.90 27.79
CA ARG A 460 9.95 -16.05 26.45
C ARG A 460 10.38 -14.95 25.49
N TRP A 461 10.43 -13.70 25.93
CA TRP A 461 10.94 -12.59 25.12
C TRP A 461 12.39 -12.80 24.69
N THR A 462 13.27 -13.13 25.65
CA THR A 462 14.69 -13.34 25.36
C THR A 462 14.92 -14.51 24.41
N THR A 463 14.18 -15.61 24.58
CA THR A 463 14.26 -16.76 23.69
C THR A 463 13.74 -16.44 22.29
N LEU A 464 12.62 -15.71 22.16
CA LEU A 464 12.10 -15.27 20.87
C LEU A 464 13.09 -14.35 20.13
N ILE A 465 13.77 -13.46 20.85
CA ILE A 465 14.84 -12.62 20.30
C ILE A 465 16.00 -13.48 19.80
N GLY A 466 16.44 -14.46 20.59
CA GLY A 466 17.50 -15.39 20.19
C GLY A 466 17.15 -16.16 18.92
N LEU A 467 15.95 -16.72 18.83
CA LEU A 467 15.46 -17.41 17.63
C LEU A 467 15.50 -16.52 16.39
N ALA A 468 15.11 -15.25 16.52
CA ALA A 468 15.17 -14.30 15.42
C ALA A 468 16.63 -13.96 15.02
N GLN A 469 17.54 -13.81 15.98
CA GLN A 469 18.97 -13.59 15.71
C GLN A 469 19.60 -14.78 14.99
N ASP A 470 19.30 -16.00 15.42
CA ASP A 470 19.78 -17.24 14.80
C ASP A 470 19.22 -17.41 13.39
N TRP A 471 17.93 -17.13 13.20
CA TRP A 471 17.29 -17.20 11.90
C TRP A 471 17.92 -16.19 10.92
N ILE A 472 18.08 -14.92 11.31
CA ILE A 472 18.74 -13.92 10.46
C ILE A 472 20.17 -14.32 10.13
N SER A 473 20.91 -14.85 11.12
CA SER A 473 22.28 -15.32 10.91
C SER A 473 22.34 -16.42 9.85
N LYS A 474 21.40 -17.39 9.88
CA LYS A 474 21.29 -18.46 8.87
C LYS A 474 20.88 -17.97 7.48
N GLN A 475 20.14 -16.87 7.37
CA GLN A 475 19.73 -16.31 6.07
C GLN A 475 20.78 -15.39 5.44
N THR A 476 21.75 -14.92 6.22
CA THR A 476 22.81 -13.98 5.78
C THR A 476 24.20 -14.59 5.73
N ALA A 477 24.35 -15.84 6.18
CA ALA A 477 25.50 -16.69 5.91
C ALA A 477 25.37 -17.29 4.52
#